data_AF-Q0ZKE3-F1
#
_entry.id   AF-Q0ZKE3-F1
#
_cell.length_a   1.000
_cell.length_b   1.000
_cell.length_c   1.000
_cell.angle_alpha   90.00
_cell.angle_beta   90.00
_cell.angle_gamma   90.00
#
_symmetry.space_group_name_H-M   'P 1'
#
loop_
_entity.id
_entity.type
_entity.pdbx_description
1 polymer ?
#
loop_
_entity_poly.entity_id
_entity_poly.type
_entity_poly.pdbx_seq_one_letter_code
_entity_poly.pdbx_strand_id
1 'polypeptide(L)'
;MMSTPAQQAIENTHLHYVFIIACARTRDYADAKDPADNAARTLTELAGLLPTTSPLFPGMRQLRSIIHSAQQSLARQQQPQDLEKGLDLITTIEECLTSKPK
;
A
#
# COMPACT_ATOMS: atom_id res chain seq x y z
N MET A 1 -20.98 -12.17 -1.77
CA MET A 1 -19.71 -12.84 -2.13
C MET A 1 -18.70 -12.42 -1.08
N MET A 2 -17.98 -13.35 -0.45
CA MET A 2 -16.90 -13.01 0.48
C MET A 2 -15.66 -12.63 -0.32
N SER A 3 -14.98 -11.54 0.06
CA SER A 3 -13.68 -11.15 -0.51
C SER A 3 -12.66 -12.26 -0.25
N THR A 4 -11.79 -12.52 -1.22
CA THR A 4 -10.65 -13.44 -1.03
C THR A 4 -9.66 -12.83 -0.03
N PRO A 5 -8.82 -13.64 0.65
CA PRO A 5 -7.78 -13.11 1.53
C PRO A 5 -6.86 -12.10 0.83
N ALA A 6 -6.55 -12.30 -0.46
CA ALA A 6 -5.73 -11.38 -1.23
C ALA A 6 -6.45 -10.04 -1.50
N GLN A 7 -7.76 -10.08 -1.79
CA GLN A 7 -8.58 -8.86 -1.93
C GLN A 7 -8.64 -8.08 -0.61
N GLN A 8 -8.87 -8.78 0.51
CA GLN A 8 -8.88 -8.13 1.82
C GLN A 8 -7.51 -7.51 2.16
N ALA A 9 -6.41 -8.20 1.83
CA ALA A 9 -5.07 -7.69 2.10
C ALA A 9 -4.78 -6.41 1.30
N ILE A 10 -5.13 -6.36 0.01
CA ILE A 10 -4.92 -5.14 -0.81
C ILE A 10 -5.85 -3.99 -0.37
N GLU A 11 -7.11 -4.27 -0.03
CA GLU A 11 -8.06 -3.28 0.51
C GLU A 11 -7.51 -2.66 1.80
N ASN A 12 -6.97 -3.48 2.70
CA ASN A 12 -6.35 -3.02 3.94
C ASN A 12 -5.09 -2.18 3.65
N THR A 13 -4.22 -2.62 2.73
CA THR A 13 -3.07 -1.81 2.32
C THR A 13 -3.53 -0.46 1.77
N HIS A 14 -4.60 -0.44 0.96
CA HIS A 14 -5.11 0.77 0.32
C HIS A 14 -5.66 1.75 1.35
N LEU A 15 -6.48 1.27 2.29
CA LEU A 15 -6.97 2.06 3.40
C LEU A 15 -5.83 2.76 4.14
N HIS A 16 -4.84 2.00 4.59
CA HIS A 16 -3.70 2.56 5.32
C HIS A 16 -2.88 3.54 4.45
N TYR A 17 -2.72 3.25 3.16
CA TYR A 17 -2.01 4.13 2.24
C TYR A 17 -2.72 5.48 2.06
N VAL A 18 -4.04 5.49 1.94
CA VAL A 18 -4.85 6.72 1.88
C VAL A 18 -4.72 7.52 3.18
N PHE A 19 -4.68 6.87 4.34
CA PHE A 19 -4.41 7.55 5.61
C PHE A 19 -3.04 8.24 5.62
N ILE A 20 -1.97 7.61 5.11
CA ILE A 20 -0.65 8.24 4.98
C ILE A 20 -0.75 9.52 4.14
N ILE A 21 -1.47 9.47 3.01
CA ILE A 21 -1.66 10.63 2.12
C ILE A 21 -2.40 11.75 2.85
N ALA A 22 -3.50 11.43 3.54
CA ALA A 22 -4.30 12.41 4.28
C ALA A 22 -3.45 13.12 5.34
N CYS A 23 -2.73 12.36 6.15
CA CYS A 23 -1.82 12.89 7.17
C CYS A 23 -0.67 13.71 6.56
N ALA A 24 -0.09 13.27 5.45
CA ALA A 24 0.96 14.01 4.77
C ALA A 24 0.46 15.37 4.25
N ARG A 25 -0.78 15.44 3.74
CA ARG A 25 -1.40 16.70 3.28
C ARG A 25 -1.66 17.69 4.42
N THR A 26 -2.03 17.21 5.60
CA THR A 26 -2.20 18.04 6.80
C THR A 26 -0.89 18.30 7.55
N ARG A 27 0.22 17.68 7.12
CA ARG A 27 1.53 17.68 7.79
C ARG A 27 1.51 17.06 9.18
N ASP A 28 0.55 16.19 9.44
CA ASP A 28 0.45 15.43 10.67
C ASP A 28 1.22 14.11 10.54
N TYR A 29 2.55 14.19 10.58
CA TYR A 29 3.38 13.03 10.32
C TYR A 29 3.47 12.05 11.49
N ALA A 30 3.03 12.44 12.69
CA ALA A 30 3.02 11.55 13.86
C ALA A 30 1.97 10.45 13.67
N ASP A 31 0.76 10.84 13.27
CA ASP A 31 -0.38 9.94 13.07
C ASP A 31 -0.22 9.05 11.83
N ALA A 32 0.69 9.40 10.91
CA ALA A 32 0.96 8.62 9.71
C ALA A 32 1.87 7.40 9.92
N LYS A 33 2.55 7.29 11.08
CA LYS A 33 3.52 6.21 11.33
C LYS A 33 2.85 4.84 11.40
N ASP A 34 1.81 4.70 12.21
CA ASP A 34 1.09 3.45 12.36
C ASP A 34 0.44 3.00 11.03
N PRO A 35 -0.24 3.90 10.26
CA PRO A 35 -0.67 3.59 8.90
C PRO A 35 0.46 3.12 7.98
N ALA A 36 1.64 3.75 8.01
CA ALA A 36 2.76 3.34 7.17
C ALA A 36 3.28 1.93 7.52
N ASP A 37 3.36 1.60 8.80
CA ASP A 37 3.73 0.26 9.26
C ASP A 37 2.67 -0.79 8.92
N ASN A 38 1.39 -0.45 9.07
CA ASN A 38 0.29 -1.33 8.72
C ASN A 38 0.17 -1.55 7.21
N ALA A 39 0.44 -0.52 6.39
CA ALA A 39 0.53 -0.66 4.94
C ALA A 39 1.67 -1.61 4.53
N ALA A 40 2.85 -1.47 5.15
CA ALA A 40 3.98 -2.38 4.89
C ALA A 40 3.65 -3.84 5.27
N ARG A 41 2.98 -4.03 6.41
CA ARG A 41 2.56 -5.35 6.90
C ARG A 41 1.56 -6.01 5.96
N THR A 42 0.47 -5.33 5.65
CA THR A 42 -0.60 -5.86 4.78
C THR A 42 -0.12 -6.11 3.36
N LEU A 43 0.80 -5.29 2.83
CA LEU A 43 1.43 -5.56 1.54
C LEU A 43 2.34 -6.80 1.57
N THR A 44 2.99 -7.07 2.70
CA THR A 44 3.79 -8.29 2.90
C THR A 44 2.89 -9.52 3.02
N GLU A 45 1.76 -9.40 3.71
CA GLU A 45 0.73 -10.46 3.76
C GLU A 45 0.20 -10.76 2.36
N LEU A 46 -0.15 -9.74 1.57
CA LEU A 46 -0.56 -9.92 0.18
C LEU A 46 0.51 -10.67 -0.63
N ALA A 47 1.79 -10.36 -0.45
CA ALA A 47 2.88 -11.04 -1.14
C ALA A 47 2.96 -12.54 -0.79
N GLY A 48 2.59 -12.91 0.45
CA GLY A 48 2.52 -14.30 0.89
C GLY A 48 1.29 -15.06 0.38
N LEU A 49 0.24 -14.35 -0.04
CA LEU A 49 -1.01 -14.93 -0.54
C LEU A 49 -1.01 -15.19 -2.05
N LEU A 50 -0.06 -14.61 -2.79
CA LEU A 50 0.02 -14.72 -4.24
C LEU A 50 1.08 -15.76 -4.67
N PRO A 51 0.86 -16.48 -5.78
CA PRO A 51 1.88 -17.38 -6.33
C PRO A 51 3.09 -16.57 -6.79
N THR A 52 4.31 -17.07 -6.58
CA THR A 52 5.59 -16.38 -6.88
C THR A 52 5.74 -15.90 -8.34
N THR A 53 4.96 -16.46 -9.26
CA THR A 53 4.89 -16.09 -10.67
C THR A 53 3.87 -14.97 -10.97
N SER A 54 3.22 -14.42 -9.94
CA SER A 54 2.20 -13.39 -10.09
C SER A 54 2.74 -12.16 -10.84
N PRO A 55 2.03 -11.67 -11.87
CA PRO A 55 2.43 -10.46 -12.60
C PRO A 55 2.33 -9.20 -11.73
N LEU A 56 1.76 -9.28 -10.52
CA LEU A 56 1.59 -8.16 -9.60
C LEU A 56 2.87 -7.84 -8.81
N PHE A 57 3.84 -8.77 -8.73
CA PHE A 57 5.04 -8.57 -7.92
C PHE A 57 5.89 -7.35 -8.27
N PRO A 58 6.09 -6.98 -9.56
CA PRO A 58 6.79 -5.75 -9.90
C PRO A 58 6.12 -4.51 -9.29
N GLY A 59 4.80 -4.40 -9.40
CA GLY A 59 4.02 -3.30 -8.82
C GLY A 59 4.09 -3.30 -7.29
N MET A 60 3.91 -4.46 -6.66
CA MET A 60 4.00 -4.60 -5.20
C MET A 60 5.41 -4.27 -4.67
N ARG A 61 6.47 -4.66 -5.39
CA ARG A 61 7.85 -4.32 -5.03
C ARG A 61 8.07 -2.80 -5.06
N GLN A 62 7.55 -2.14 -6.09
CA GLN A 62 7.64 -0.70 -6.22
C GLN A 62 6.86 0.01 -5.11
N LEU A 63 5.62 -0.42 -4.86
CA LEU A 63 4.80 0.11 -3.77
C LEU A 63 5.49 -0.07 -2.41
N ARG A 64 6.09 -1.24 -2.14
CA ARG A 64 6.86 -1.48 -0.92
C ARG A 64 8.02 -0.50 -0.77
N SER A 65 8.72 -0.18 -1.86
CA SER A 65 9.80 0.81 -1.84
C SER A 65 9.28 2.21 -1.47
N ILE A 66 8.11 2.60 -1.97
CA ILE A 66 7.48 3.89 -1.66
C ILE A 66 7.05 3.92 -0.20
N ILE A 67 6.39 2.87 0.30
CA ILE A 67 5.98 2.77 1.72
C ILE A 67 7.21 2.87 2.63
N HIS A 68 8.29 2.15 2.30
CA HIS A 68 9.52 2.22 3.07
C HIS A 68 10.15 3.62 3.06
N SER A 69 10.18 4.29 1.91
CA SER A 69 10.63 5.68 1.83
C SER A 69 9.73 6.60 2.66
N ALA A 70 8.42 6.38 2.65
CA ALA A 70 7.47 7.15 3.45
C ALA A 70 7.73 6.95 4.95
N GLN A 71 7.92 5.72 5.42
CA GLN A 71 8.29 5.43 6.81
C GLN A 71 9.54 6.22 7.24
N GLN A 72 10.58 6.25 6.39
CA GLN A 72 11.81 6.98 6.67
C GLN A 72 11.59 8.50 6.73
N SER A 73 10.80 9.05 5.80
CA SER A 73 10.44 10.48 5.80
C SER A 73 9.63 10.84 7.05
N LEU A 74 8.61 10.04 7.41
CA LEU A 74 7.76 10.26 8.57
C LEU A 74 8.55 10.18 9.89
N ALA A 75 9.49 9.23 10.00
CA ALA A 75 10.39 9.13 11.15
C ALA A 75 11.22 10.41 11.34
N ARG A 76 11.55 11.11 10.24
CA ARG A 76 12.28 12.37 10.23
C ARG A 76 11.39 13.61 10.25
N GLN A 77 10.07 13.46 10.39
CA GLN A 77 9.10 14.57 10.31
C GLN A 77 9.17 15.32 8.97
N GLN A 78 9.39 14.58 7.88
CA GLN A 78 9.52 15.11 6.52
C GLN A 78 8.36 14.64 5.63
N GLN A 79 8.03 15.48 4.63
CA GLN A 79 7.04 15.17 3.60
C GLN A 79 7.46 13.91 2.82
N PRO A 80 6.68 12.82 2.86
CA PRO A 80 6.90 11.67 1.99
C PRO A 80 6.74 12.07 0.52
N GLN A 81 7.61 11.54 -0.33
CA GLN A 81 7.59 11.74 -1.79
C GLN A 81 6.87 10.56 -2.47
N ASP A 82 6.53 10.73 -3.75
CA ASP A 82 5.97 9.69 -4.62
C ASP A 82 4.65 9.07 -4.14
N LEU A 83 3.93 9.74 -3.23
CA LEU A 83 2.69 9.22 -2.67
C LEU A 83 1.60 9.01 -3.73
N GLU A 84 1.45 9.94 -4.67
CA GLU A 84 0.46 9.81 -5.76
C GLU A 84 0.78 8.60 -6.66
N LYS A 85 2.07 8.36 -6.94
CA LYS A 85 2.50 7.17 -7.70
C LYS A 85 2.21 5.88 -6.96
N GLY A 86 2.35 5.86 -5.63
CA GLY A 86 1.97 4.70 -4.83
C GLY A 86 0.45 4.48 -4.82
N LEU A 87 -0.34 5.55 -4.87
CA LEU A 87 -1.80 5.48 -4.99
C LEU A 87 -2.23 4.88 -6.34
N ASP A 88 -1.57 5.24 -7.43
CA ASP A 88 -1.83 4.64 -8.74
C ASP A 88 -1.49 3.13 -8.75
N LEU A 89 -0.36 2.76 -8.15
CA LEU A 89 0.08 1.36 -8.05
C LEU A 89 -0.89 0.52 -7.23
N ILE A 90 -1.32 1.02 -6.07
CA ILE A 90 -2.21 0.26 -5.18
C ILE A 90 -3.59 0.06 -5.81
N THR A 91 -4.11 1.09 -6.48
CA THR A 91 -5.36 1.02 -7.24
C THR A 91 -5.25 0.00 -8.37
N THR A 92 -4.16 0.03 -9.15
CA THR A 92 -3.93 -0.94 -10.23
C THR A 92 -3.89 -2.38 -9.73
N ILE A 93 -3.22 -2.62 -8.59
CA ILE A 93 -3.12 -3.95 -7.98
C ILE A 93 -4.49 -4.41 -7.49
N GLU A 94 -5.25 -3.53 -6.84
CA GLU A 94 -6.60 -3.82 -6.35
C GLU A 94 -7.57 -4.13 -7.50
N GLU A 95 -7.56 -3.35 -8.57
CA GLU A 95 -8.35 -3.59 -9.78
C GLU A 95 -8.03 -4.95 -10.39
N CYS A 96 -6.76 -5.33 -10.45
CA CYS A 96 -6.34 -6.63 -10.96
C CYS A 96 -6.83 -7.80 -10.08
N LEU A 97 -6.90 -7.61 -8.76
CA LEU A 97 -7.36 -8.62 -7.80
C LEU A 97 -8.90 -8.69 -7.71
N THR A 98 -9.60 -7.61 -8.05
CA THR A 98 -11.06 -7.51 -8.01
C THR A 98 -11.72 -7.77 -9.37
N SER A 99 -10.97 -7.63 -10.46
CA SER A 99 -11.42 -7.99 -11.81
C SER A 99 -11.73 -9.49 -11.86
N LYS A 100 -13.03 -9.82 -11.94
CA LYS A 100 -13.45 -11.20 -12.22
C LYS A 100 -12.86 -11.63 -13.57
N PRO A 101 -12.35 -12.87 -13.71
CA PRO A 101 -12.16 -13.43 -15.03
C PRO A 101 -13.52 -13.43 -15.73
N LYS A 102 -13.55 -12.86 -16.93
CA LYS A 102 -14.74 -12.74 -17.77
C LYS A 102 -15.13 -14.09 -18.37
#